data_AF-A0A3B3BTK7-F1
#
_entry.id   AF-A0A3B3BTK7-F1
#
_cell.length_a   1.000
_cell.length_b   1.000
_cell.length_c   1.000
_cell.angle_alpha   90.00
_cell.angle_beta   90.00
_cell.angle_gamma   90.00
#
_symmetry.space_group_name_H-M   'P 1'
#
loop_
_entity.id
_entity.type
_entity.pdbx_description
1 polymer ?
#
loop_
_entity_poly.entity_id
_entity_poly.type
_entity_poly.pdbx_seq_one_letter_code
_entity_poly.pdbx_strand_id
1 'polypeptide(L)' 'MYATFFIDIDECLAETSGCEHYCINTLGSYECFCPKGFRLNHDKHSCICE' A
#
# COMPACT_ATOMS: atom_id res chain seq x y z
N MET A 1 25.92 3.13 15.42
CA MET A 1 25.18 4.40 15.20
C MET A 1 24.07 4.10 14.19
N TYR A 2 23.06 3.34 14.62
CA TYR A 2 22.05 2.81 13.71
C TYR A 2 20.76 3.60 13.81
N ALA A 3 20.18 3.81 12.64
CA ALA A 3 18.84 4.31 12.38
C ALA A 3 18.65 5.81 12.67
N THR A 4 18.90 6.61 11.64
CA THR A 4 17.95 7.65 11.25
C THR A 4 16.57 7.00 11.15
N PHE A 5 15.86 7.00 12.28
CA PHE A 5 14.44 6.70 12.40
C PHE A 5 13.71 7.85 11.69
N PHE A 6 13.76 7.82 10.35
CA PHE A 6 12.77 8.54 9.57
C PHE A 6 11.46 7.85 9.95
N ILE A 7 10.64 8.56 10.73
CA ILE A 7 9.33 8.05 11.13
C ILE A 7 8.59 7.81 9.82
N ASP A 8 8.40 6.55 9.51
CA ASP A 8 7.61 6.13 8.37
C ASP A 8 6.18 6.61 8.57
N ILE A 9 5.64 7.27 7.56
CA ILE A 9 4.25 7.71 7.57
C ILE A 9 3.41 6.55 7.11
N ASP A 10 2.50 6.08 7.95
CA ASP A 10 1.59 5.01 7.54
C ASP A 10 0.50 5.59 6.62
N GLU A 11 0.70 5.47 5.30
CA GLU A 11 -0.25 5.97 4.31
C GLU A 11 -1.57 5.19 4.29
N CYS A 12 -1.60 3.99 4.88
CA CYS A 12 -2.82 3.22 5.06
C CYS A 12 -3.69 3.82 6.18
N LEU A 13 -3.07 4.21 7.30
CA LEU A 13 -3.76 4.90 8.41
C LEU A 13 -4.10 6.35 8.08
N ALA A 14 -3.27 7.01 7.26
CA ALA A 14 -3.53 8.38 6.81
C ALA A 14 -4.57 8.45 5.68
N GLU A 15 -5.05 7.30 5.17
CA GLU A 15 -5.97 7.20 4.03
C GLU A 15 -5.46 7.91 2.76
N THR A 16 -4.13 8.07 2.65
CA THR A 16 -3.46 8.70 1.49
C THR A 16 -2.93 7.69 0.49
N SER A 17 -3.00 6.40 0.81
CA SER A 17 -2.52 5.31 -0.04
C SER A 17 -3.26 5.18 -1.37
N GLY A 18 -4.54 5.56 -1.45
CA GLY A 18 -5.33 5.45 -2.67
C GLY A 18 -5.62 4.01 -3.12
N CYS A 19 -5.35 3.00 -2.28
CA CYS A 19 -5.67 1.61 -2.58
C CYS A 19 -7.19 1.39 -2.70
N GLU A 20 -7.63 0.64 -3.69
CA GLU A 20 -9.06 0.34 -3.88
C GLU A 20 -9.59 -0.63 -2.80
N HIS A 21 -8.76 -1.57 -2.36
CA HIS A 21 -9.16 -2.62 -1.41
C HIS A 21 -8.28 -2.66 -0.16
N TYR A 22 -7.17 -3.40 -0.19
CA TYR A 22 -6.31 -3.58 0.97
C TYR A 22 -5.06 -2.73 0.82
N CYS A 23 -4.61 -2.12 1.92
CA CYS A 23 -3.37 -1.40 2.02
C CYS A 23 -2.50 -2.03 3.11
N ILE A 24 -1.23 -2.25 2.81
CA ILE A 24 -0.23 -2.75 3.75
C ILE A 24 0.90 -1.73 3.81
N ASN A 25 1.08 -1.13 4.99
CA ASN A 25 2.19 -0.21 5.21
C ASN A 25 3.51 -0.99 5.31
N THR A 26 4.56 -0.48 4.67
CA THR A 26 5.92 -1.04 4.69
C THR A 26 6.90 0.05 5.12
N LEU A 27 8.09 -0.31 5.60
CA LEU A 27 9.02 0.72 6.04
C LEU A 27 9.53 1.54 4.82
N GLY A 28 9.06 2.77 4.69
CA GLY A 28 9.40 3.74 3.65
C GLY A 28 8.41 3.83 2.49
N SER A 29 7.30 3.07 2.50
CA SER A 29 6.27 3.06 1.44
C SER A 29 5.07 2.21 1.87
N TYR A 30 4.02 2.13 1.05
CA TYR A 30 2.94 1.15 1.20
C TYR A 30 2.78 0.28 -0.06
N GLU A 31 2.07 -0.83 0.08
CA GLU A 31 1.65 -1.69 -1.03
C GLU A 31 0.14 -1.98 -0.95
N CYS A 32 -0.54 -1.93 -2.10
CA CYS A 32 -1.95 -2.30 -2.19
C CYS A 32 -2.11 -3.77 -2.55
N PHE A 33 -3.13 -4.39 -1.97
CA PHE A 33 -3.49 -5.78 -2.21
C PHE A 33 -4.95 -5.91 -2.66
N CYS A 34 -5.18 -6.88 -3.53
CA CYS A 34 -6.49 -7.18 -4.07
C CYS A 34 -7.05 -8.49 -3.49
N PRO A 35 -8.38 -8.60 -3.34
CA PRO A 35 -9.02 -9.85 -2.93
C PRO A 35 -8.80 -10.96 -3.96
N LYS A 36 -9.01 -12.21 -3.54
CA LYS A 36 -8.92 -13.37 -4.43
C LYS A 36 -9.85 -13.22 -5.64
N GLY A 37 -9.34 -13.49 -6.84
CA GLY A 37 -10.08 -13.29 -8.11
C GLY A 37 -9.85 -11.91 -8.72
N PHE A 38 -9.01 -11.09 -8.11
CA PHE A 38 -8.58 -9.81 -8.63
C PHE A 38 -7.05 -9.73 -8.59
N ARG A 39 -6.49 -9.00 -9.54
CA ARG A 39 -5.06 -8.68 -9.61
C ARG A 39 -4.87 -7.17 -9.51
N LEU A 40 -3.75 -6.77 -8.93
CA LEU A 40 -3.39 -5.36 -8.84
C LEU A 40 -3.12 -4.80 -10.24
N ASN A 41 -3.73 -3.66 -10.55
CA ASN A 41 -3.57 -2.96 -11.81
C ASN A 41 -2.18 -2.30 -11.89
N HIS A 42 -1.79 -1.82 -13.08
CA HIS A 42 -0.48 -1.19 -13.31
C HIS A 42 -0.31 0.14 -12.56
N ASP A 43 -1.40 0.77 -12.13
CA ASP A 43 -1.39 1.96 -11.27
C ASP A 43 -0.97 1.64 -9.82
N LYS A 44 -0.87 0.35 -9.46
CA LYS A 44 -0.59 -0.16 -8.11
C LYS A 44 -1.64 0.19 -7.05
N HIS A 45 -2.81 0.67 -7.46
CA HIS A 45 -3.86 1.14 -6.58
C HIS A 45 -5.20 0.43 -6.84
N SER A 46 -5.54 0.22 -8.11
CA SER A 46 -6.80 -0.39 -8.52
C SER A 46 -6.69 -1.91 -8.63
N CYS A 47 -7.82 -2.59 -8.48
CA CYS A 47 -7.94 -4.04 -8.60
C CYS A 47 -8.76 -4.38 -9.85
N ILE A 48 -8.20 -5.18 -10.75
CA ILE A 48 -8.91 -5.66 -11.94
C ILE A 48 -9.25 -7.15 -11.79
N CYS A 49 -10.45 -7.55 -12.21
CA CYS A 49 -10.86 -8.96 -12.22
C CYS A 49 -9.87 -9.77 -13.06
N GLU A 50 -9.36 -10.86 -12.50
CA GLU A 50 -8.58 -11.87 -13.23
C GLU A 50 -9.47 -13.03 -13.66
#